data_AF-A0A6N8I2R2-F1
#
_entry.id   AF-A0A6N8I2R2-F1
#
_cell.length_a   1.000
_cell.length_b   1.000
_cell.length_c   1.000
_cell.angle_alpha   90.00
_cell.angle_beta   90.00
_cell.angle_gamma   90.00
#
_symmetry.space_group_name_H-M   'P 1'
#
loop_
_entity.id
_entity.type
_entity.pdbx_description
1 polymer ?
#
loop_
_entity_poly.entity_id
_entity_poly.type
_entity_poly.pdbx_seq_one_letter_code
_entity_poly.pdbx_strand_id
1 'polypeptide(L)'
;MEKAEQSRKKWIIFTVVTLIFTIAILTGAFLMVHHIRENYARYSPDQITQRIMKELEPEDLVKVEPGQISKHYDIPDGVVEASSLYMSKSSESASELACFLLTDTSKYDQLQQAIHAHISAKASGFKSLNPTQYNALKNVLISQKGRYVLVSVGSVTTAEEKLFLDLLSQKNT
;
A
#
# COMPACT_ATOMS: atom_id res chain seq x y z
N MET A 1 25.00 -19.37 57.38
CA MET A 1 25.26 -18.46 56.24
C MET A 1 24.75 -19.03 54.91
N GLU A 2 24.95 -20.32 54.65
CA GLU A 2 24.53 -21.00 53.40
C GLU A 2 23.02 -20.88 53.03
N LYS A 3 22.10 -21.03 54.01
CA LYS A 3 20.65 -20.87 53.79
C LYS A 3 20.24 -19.49 53.26
N ALA A 4 20.92 -18.43 53.71
CA ALA A 4 20.60 -17.05 53.32
C ALA A 4 21.10 -16.74 51.90
N GLU A 5 22.21 -17.34 51.49
CA GLU A 5 22.73 -17.20 50.13
C GLU A 5 21.84 -17.92 49.11
N GLN A 6 21.30 -19.10 49.47
CA GLN A 6 20.43 -19.88 48.61
C GLN A 6 19.04 -19.24 48.43
N SER A 7 18.49 -18.57 49.43
CA SER A 7 17.23 -17.82 49.29
C SER A 7 17.41 -16.59 48.39
N ARG A 8 18.55 -15.90 48.50
CA ARG A 8 18.90 -14.74 47.65
C ARG A 8 19.04 -15.13 46.19
N LYS A 9 19.70 -16.26 45.88
CA LYS A 9 19.81 -16.81 44.52
C LYS A 9 18.43 -17.15 43.93
N LYS A 10 17.53 -17.77 44.71
CA LYS A 10 16.15 -18.06 44.29
C LYS A 10 15.35 -16.78 43.99
N TRP A 11 15.51 -15.74 44.81
CA TRP A 11 14.88 -14.44 44.59
C TRP A 11 15.37 -13.77 43.31
N ILE A 12 16.68 -13.77 43.06
CA ILE A 12 17.27 -13.21 41.83
C ILE A 12 16.75 -13.96 40.60
N ILE A 13 16.68 -15.29 40.64
CA ILE A 13 16.13 -16.09 39.52
C ILE A 13 14.66 -15.72 39.29
N PHE A 14 13.87 -15.60 40.36
CA PHE A 14 12.46 -15.22 40.26
C PHE A 14 12.28 -13.84 39.62
N THR A 15 13.03 -12.82 40.06
CA THR A 15 12.96 -11.48 39.47
C THR A 15 13.37 -11.46 38.00
N VAL A 16 14.44 -12.18 37.63
CA VAL A 16 14.89 -12.28 36.23
C VAL A 16 13.83 -12.95 35.36
N VAL A 17 13.21 -14.05 35.81
CA VAL A 17 12.15 -14.73 35.06
C VAL A 17 10.93 -13.83 34.90
N THR A 18 10.50 -13.13 35.95
CA THR A 18 9.38 -12.18 35.83
C THR A 18 9.68 -11.03 34.88
N LEU A 19 10.92 -10.52 34.86
CA LEU A 19 11.33 -9.46 33.94
C LEU A 19 11.33 -9.91 32.48
N ILE A 20 11.78 -11.13 32.20
CA ILE A 20 11.73 -11.71 30.84
C ILE A 20 10.27 -11.87 30.39
N PHE A 21 9.40 -12.37 31.27
CA PHE A 21 7.98 -12.52 30.97
C PHE A 21 7.29 -11.17 30.69
N THR A 22 7.57 -10.13 31.48
CA THR A 22 6.98 -8.81 31.24
C THR A 22 7.46 -8.21 29.92
N ILE A 23 8.74 -8.36 29.58
CA ILE A 23 9.27 -7.92 28.28
C ILE A 23 8.58 -8.66 27.13
N ALA A 24 8.42 -9.99 27.23
CA ALA A 24 7.75 -10.79 26.20
C ALA A 24 6.28 -10.39 25.99
N ILE A 25 5.56 -10.07 27.08
CA ILE A 25 4.17 -9.59 27.00
C ILE A 25 4.12 -8.22 26.32
N LEU A 26 5.01 -7.30 26.70
CA LEU A 26 5.05 -5.96 26.12
C LEU A 26 5.40 -5.98 24.63
N THR A 27 6.39 -6.80 24.23
CA THR A 27 6.76 -6.94 22.82
C THR A 27 5.64 -7.61 22.02
N GLY A 28 5.01 -8.66 22.55
CA GLY A 28 3.88 -9.32 21.91
C GLY A 28 2.69 -8.37 21.70
N ALA A 29 2.34 -7.60 22.72
CA ALA A 29 1.27 -6.58 22.63
C ALA A 29 1.63 -5.49 21.60
N PHE A 30 2.88 -5.02 21.59
CA PHE A 30 3.35 -4.03 20.62
C PHE A 30 3.26 -4.54 19.18
N LEU A 31 3.73 -5.76 18.91
CA LEU A 31 3.64 -6.40 17.59
C LEU A 31 2.18 -6.59 17.16
N MET A 32 1.31 -7.01 18.08
CA MET A 32 -0.11 -7.20 17.80
C MET A 32 -0.81 -5.88 17.43
N VAL A 33 -0.56 -4.81 18.19
CA VAL A 33 -1.11 -3.48 17.88
C VAL A 33 -0.60 -2.96 16.54
N HIS A 34 0.69 -3.17 16.24
CA HIS A 34 1.27 -2.78 14.95
C HIS A 34 0.57 -3.49 13.79
N HIS A 35 0.41 -4.82 13.90
CA HIS A 35 -0.21 -5.63 12.87
C HIS A 35 -1.68 -5.24 12.63
N ILE A 36 -2.46 -5.00 13.70
CA ILE A 36 -3.85 -4.54 13.57
C ILE A 36 -3.91 -3.18 12.86
N ARG A 37 -3.03 -2.25 13.23
CA ARG A 37 -3.05 -0.90 12.67
C ARG A 37 -2.65 -0.89 11.19
N GLU A 38 -1.67 -1.70 10.79
CA GLU A 38 -1.27 -1.82 9.39
C GLU A 38 -2.33 -2.51 8.54
N ASN A 39 -3.07 -3.44 9.14
CA ASN A 39 -4.13 -4.18 8.46
C ASN A 39 -5.51 -3.51 8.51
N TYR A 40 -5.65 -2.38 9.22
CA TYR A 40 -6.90 -1.63 9.30
C TYR A 40 -7.21 -0.86 8.01
N ALA A 41 -8.32 -1.20 7.36
CA ALA A 41 -8.78 -0.55 6.14
C ALA A 41 -9.85 0.52 6.46
N ARG A 42 -9.45 1.80 6.44
CA ARG A 42 -10.37 2.92 6.70
C ARG A 42 -11.25 3.33 5.50
N TYR A 43 -10.72 3.30 4.29
CA TYR A 43 -11.38 3.80 3.09
C TYR A 43 -11.43 2.72 2.02
N SER A 44 -12.47 2.70 1.19
CA SER A 44 -12.38 1.90 -0.03
C SER A 44 -11.38 2.52 -1.01
N PRO A 45 -10.73 1.73 -1.88
CA PRO A 45 -9.91 2.28 -2.97
C PRO A 45 -10.67 3.29 -3.86
N ASP A 46 -11.97 3.09 -4.02
CA ASP A 46 -12.85 4.02 -4.75
C ASP A 46 -12.96 5.37 -4.04
N GLN A 47 -13.13 5.39 -2.71
CA GLN A 47 -13.14 6.64 -1.93
C GLN A 47 -11.82 7.40 -2.05
N ILE A 48 -10.68 6.70 -2.02
CA ILE A 48 -9.35 7.31 -2.18
C ILE A 48 -9.21 7.93 -3.57
N THR A 49 -9.44 7.15 -4.62
CA THR A 49 -9.31 7.62 -6.01
C THR A 49 -10.31 8.73 -6.34
N GLN A 50 -11.57 8.63 -5.90
CA GLN A 50 -12.55 9.72 -6.07
C GLN A 50 -12.13 11.00 -5.36
N ARG A 51 -11.53 10.89 -4.17
CA ARG A 51 -11.04 12.07 -3.45
C ARG A 51 -9.91 12.75 -4.21
N ILE A 52 -8.97 11.96 -4.74
CA ILE A 52 -7.88 12.46 -5.59
C ILE A 52 -8.44 13.11 -6.86
N MET A 53 -9.33 12.42 -7.58
CA MET A 53 -9.98 12.94 -8.78
C MET A 53 -10.73 14.25 -8.52
N LYS A 54 -11.39 14.38 -7.37
CA LYS A 54 -12.14 15.58 -6.99
C LYS A 54 -11.25 16.76 -6.59
N GLU A 55 -10.13 16.51 -5.92
CA GLU A 55 -9.26 17.60 -5.42
C GLU A 55 -8.24 18.09 -6.44
N LEU A 56 -7.74 17.19 -7.29
CA LEU A 56 -6.64 17.49 -8.21
C LEU A 56 -7.09 17.58 -9.67
N GLU A 57 -8.29 17.09 -9.99
CA GLU A 57 -8.87 17.10 -11.34
C GLU A 57 -7.87 16.71 -12.45
N PRO A 58 -7.16 15.57 -12.33
CA PRO A 58 -6.18 15.15 -13.32
C PRO A 58 -6.85 14.96 -14.68
N GLU A 59 -6.18 15.43 -15.73
CA GLU A 59 -6.80 15.59 -17.05
C GLU A 59 -7.26 14.27 -17.67
N ASP A 60 -8.51 14.29 -18.15
CA ASP A 60 -9.14 13.31 -19.03
C ASP A 60 -9.04 11.84 -18.62
N LEU A 61 -9.10 11.56 -17.31
CA LEU A 61 -9.25 10.20 -16.80
C LEU A 61 -10.73 9.79 -16.71
N VAL A 62 -11.02 8.53 -17.04
CA VAL A 62 -12.31 7.88 -16.87
C VAL A 62 -12.17 6.66 -15.97
N LYS A 63 -13.18 6.41 -15.14
CA LYS A 63 -13.23 5.25 -14.28
C LYS A 63 -13.37 3.98 -15.12
N VAL A 64 -12.53 2.99 -14.85
CA VAL A 64 -12.65 1.64 -15.39
C VAL A 64 -13.66 0.87 -14.54
N GLU A 65 -14.62 0.22 -15.18
CA GLU A 65 -15.59 -0.62 -14.49
C GLU A 65 -14.88 -1.72 -13.69
N PRO A 66 -15.28 -2.01 -12.43
CA PRO A 66 -14.58 -2.96 -11.57
C PRO A 66 -14.33 -4.33 -12.22
N GLY A 67 -15.33 -4.85 -12.96
CA GLY A 67 -15.22 -6.12 -13.68
C GLY A 67 -14.34 -6.09 -14.93
N GLN A 68 -13.70 -4.96 -15.24
CA GLN A 68 -12.77 -4.80 -16.36
C GLN A 68 -11.35 -4.53 -15.91
N ILE A 69 -11.10 -4.28 -14.61
CA ILE A 69 -9.75 -4.00 -14.09
C ILE A 69 -8.78 -5.16 -14.36
N SER A 70 -9.26 -6.41 -14.31
CA SER A 70 -8.46 -7.61 -14.61
C SER A 70 -8.00 -7.70 -16.07
N LYS A 71 -8.57 -6.92 -16.99
CA LYS A 71 -8.08 -6.80 -18.37
C LYS A 71 -6.80 -5.98 -18.47
N HIS A 72 -6.48 -5.22 -17.45
CA HIS A 72 -5.31 -4.34 -17.37
C HIS A 72 -4.29 -4.91 -16.39
N TYR A 73 -4.74 -5.25 -15.18
CA TYR A 73 -3.90 -5.79 -14.12
C TYR A 73 -4.19 -7.27 -13.89
N ASP A 74 -3.24 -8.14 -14.26
CA ASP A 74 -3.29 -9.58 -13.97
C ASP A 74 -2.82 -9.85 -12.53
N ILE A 75 -3.73 -9.65 -11.57
CA ILE A 75 -3.45 -9.78 -10.14
C ILE A 75 -3.86 -11.18 -9.67
N PRO A 76 -2.98 -11.95 -9.01
CA PRO A 76 -3.35 -13.26 -8.48
C PRO A 76 -4.50 -13.20 -7.48
N ASP A 77 -5.33 -14.25 -7.47
CA ASP A 77 -6.44 -14.37 -6.54
C ASP A 77 -5.99 -14.26 -5.08
N GLY A 78 -6.74 -13.50 -4.29
CA GLY A 78 -6.46 -13.30 -2.86
C GLY A 78 -5.32 -12.35 -2.54
N VAL A 79 -4.72 -11.66 -3.53
CA VAL A 79 -3.73 -10.59 -3.30
C VAL A 79 -4.40 -9.28 -2.90
N VAL A 80 -5.48 -8.91 -3.59
CA VAL A 80 -6.24 -7.68 -3.34
C VAL A 80 -7.66 -8.00 -2.90
N GLU A 81 -8.16 -7.25 -1.92
CA GLU A 81 -9.56 -7.30 -1.47
C GLU A 81 -10.44 -6.41 -2.36
N ALA A 82 -9.91 -5.26 -2.77
CA ALA A 82 -10.62 -4.28 -3.60
C ALA A 82 -9.64 -3.44 -4.41
N SER A 83 -10.13 -2.84 -5.49
CA SER A 83 -9.37 -1.93 -6.34
C SER A 83 -10.26 -0.85 -6.96
N SER A 84 -9.63 0.23 -7.39
CA SER A 84 -10.23 1.27 -8.21
C SER A 84 -9.20 1.73 -9.24
N LEU A 85 -9.63 1.95 -10.48
CA LEU A 85 -8.77 2.32 -11.59
C LEU A 85 -9.43 3.41 -12.44
N TYR A 86 -8.65 4.44 -12.74
CA TYR A 86 -8.95 5.48 -13.71
C TYR A 86 -7.87 5.46 -14.79
N MET A 87 -8.25 5.57 -16.05
CA MET A 87 -7.33 5.60 -17.19
C MET A 87 -7.70 6.74 -18.14
N SER A 88 -6.74 7.22 -18.92
CA SER A 88 -7.05 8.23 -19.93
C SER A 88 -8.08 7.73 -20.95
N LYS A 89 -8.96 8.63 -21.40
CA LYS A 89 -9.86 8.35 -22.53
C LYS A 89 -9.14 8.35 -23.87
N SER A 90 -7.96 8.97 -23.95
CA SER A 90 -7.15 9.06 -25.16
C SER A 90 -6.14 7.91 -25.23
N SER A 91 -6.06 7.24 -26.39
CA SER A 91 -5.01 6.25 -26.67
C SER A 91 -3.60 6.87 -26.69
N GLU A 92 -3.50 8.18 -26.86
CA GLU A 92 -2.23 8.92 -26.92
C GLU A 92 -1.68 9.27 -25.53
N SER A 93 -2.41 8.95 -24.46
CA SER A 93 -2.01 9.23 -23.09
C SER A 93 -1.88 7.94 -22.29
N ALA A 94 -0.75 7.80 -21.61
CA ALA A 94 -0.52 6.70 -20.70
C ALA A 94 -1.05 6.96 -19.29
N SER A 95 -1.65 8.14 -19.04
CA SER A 95 -2.08 8.53 -17.70
C SER A 95 -3.06 7.52 -17.10
N GLU A 96 -2.82 7.17 -15.84
CA GLU A 96 -3.68 6.31 -15.06
C GLU A 96 -3.49 6.57 -13.56
N LEU A 97 -4.57 6.34 -12.81
CA LEU A 97 -4.60 6.44 -11.36
C LEU A 97 -5.29 5.18 -10.83
N ALA A 98 -4.56 4.36 -10.09
CA ALA A 98 -5.09 3.16 -9.46
C ALA A 98 -4.86 3.18 -7.95
N CYS A 99 -5.81 2.62 -7.21
CA CYS A 99 -5.61 2.27 -5.81
C CYS A 99 -6.02 0.82 -5.59
N PHE A 100 -5.17 0.09 -4.88
CA PHE A 100 -5.40 -1.29 -4.50
C PHE A 100 -5.40 -1.40 -2.98
N LEU A 101 -6.34 -2.18 -2.45
CA LEU A 101 -6.34 -2.62 -1.05
C LEU A 101 -5.89 -4.08 -1.03
N LEU A 102 -4.67 -4.33 -0.55
CA LEU A 102 -4.14 -5.68 -0.33
C LEU A 102 -5.01 -6.43 0.67
N THR A 103 -5.11 -7.76 0.57
CA THR A 103 -5.73 -8.59 1.63
C THR A 103 -4.87 -8.57 2.91
N ASP A 104 -3.56 -8.51 2.77
CA ASP A 104 -2.57 -8.40 3.85
C ASP A 104 -1.30 -7.72 3.32
N THR A 105 -0.56 -7.00 4.18
CA THR A 105 0.65 -6.28 3.77
C THR A 105 1.73 -7.20 3.20
N SER A 106 1.79 -8.46 3.61
CA SER A 106 2.72 -9.47 3.06
C SER A 106 2.48 -9.81 1.58
N LYS A 107 1.32 -9.44 1.02
CA LYS A 107 0.98 -9.67 -0.40
C LYS A 107 1.54 -8.59 -1.33
N TYR A 108 2.18 -7.56 -0.79
CA TYR A 108 2.70 -6.42 -1.55
C TYR A 108 3.59 -6.84 -2.72
N ASP A 109 4.54 -7.75 -2.52
CA ASP A 109 5.47 -8.16 -3.59
C ASP A 109 4.75 -8.81 -4.78
N GLN A 110 3.66 -9.54 -4.54
CA GLN A 110 2.86 -10.16 -5.61
C GLN A 110 2.10 -9.10 -6.40
N LEU A 111 1.51 -8.11 -5.70
CA LEU A 111 0.85 -6.98 -6.36
C LEU A 111 1.86 -6.13 -7.14
N GLN A 112 3.02 -5.84 -6.56
CA GLN A 112 4.07 -5.04 -7.20
C GLN A 112 4.53 -5.69 -8.51
N GLN A 113 4.67 -7.03 -8.56
CA GLN A 113 4.99 -7.74 -9.80
C GLN A 113 3.90 -7.57 -10.87
N ALA A 114 2.62 -7.70 -10.50
CA ALA A 114 1.50 -7.49 -11.41
C ALA A 114 1.45 -6.03 -11.94
N ILE A 115 1.70 -5.05 -11.08
CA ILE A 115 1.80 -3.64 -11.48
C ILE A 115 2.94 -3.43 -12.50
N HIS A 116 4.14 -3.93 -12.21
CA HIS A 116 5.27 -3.80 -13.15
C HIS A 116 5.03 -4.48 -14.48
N ALA A 117 4.36 -5.65 -14.48
CA ALA A 117 3.98 -6.33 -15.71
C ALA A 117 3.03 -5.49 -16.58
N HIS A 118 1.96 -4.95 -15.98
CA HIS A 118 1.04 -4.02 -16.66
C HIS A 118 1.76 -2.79 -17.20
N ILE A 119 2.53 -2.10 -16.35
CA ILE A 119 3.24 -0.87 -16.74
C ILE A 119 4.23 -1.13 -17.88
N SER A 120 4.98 -2.24 -17.83
CA SER A 120 5.92 -2.61 -18.90
C SER A 120 5.21 -2.99 -20.21
N ALA A 121 4.07 -3.69 -20.12
CA ALA A 121 3.27 -4.03 -21.29
C ALA A 121 2.73 -2.75 -21.96
N LYS A 122 2.17 -1.83 -21.15
CA LYS A 122 1.68 -0.53 -21.60
C LYS A 122 2.80 0.33 -22.20
N ALA A 123 3.99 0.36 -21.56
CA ALA A 123 5.13 1.14 -22.04
C ALA A 123 5.62 0.68 -23.41
N SER A 124 5.58 -0.62 -23.69
CA SER A 124 5.97 -1.16 -25.00
C SER A 124 5.16 -0.55 -26.15
N GLY A 125 3.89 -0.21 -25.92
CA GLY A 125 3.03 0.45 -26.90
C GLY A 125 3.46 1.88 -27.25
N PHE A 126 4.11 2.59 -26.33
CA PHE A 126 4.52 3.99 -26.54
C PHE A 126 5.98 4.17 -26.96
N LYS A 127 6.83 3.13 -26.81
CA LYS A 127 8.29 3.21 -26.96
C LYS A 127 8.77 3.91 -28.25
N SER A 128 8.10 3.66 -29.38
CA SER A 128 8.46 4.25 -30.68
C SER A 128 7.51 5.34 -31.16
N LEU A 129 6.37 5.52 -30.49
CA LEU A 129 5.30 6.43 -30.93
C LEU A 129 5.28 7.72 -30.11
N ASN A 130 5.54 7.63 -28.80
CA ASN A 130 5.45 8.77 -27.89
C ASN A 130 6.47 8.62 -26.74
N PRO A 131 7.71 9.13 -26.91
CA PRO A 131 8.76 9.05 -25.91
C PRO A 131 8.38 9.68 -24.56
N THR A 132 7.55 10.73 -24.57
CA THR A 132 7.07 11.39 -23.35
C THR A 132 6.21 10.44 -22.52
N GLN A 133 5.23 9.78 -23.14
CA GLN A 133 4.37 8.81 -22.46
C GLN A 133 5.12 7.55 -22.04
N TYR A 134 6.06 7.08 -22.87
CA TYR A 134 6.97 6.00 -22.51
C TYR A 134 7.77 6.33 -21.25
N ASN A 135 8.35 7.53 -21.17
CA ASN A 135 9.10 7.98 -20.00
C ASN A 135 8.22 8.16 -18.77
N ALA A 136 6.97 8.61 -18.93
CA ALA A 136 6.01 8.69 -17.82
C ALA A 136 5.76 7.30 -17.21
N LEU A 137 5.58 6.27 -18.03
CA LEU A 137 5.41 4.89 -17.56
C LEU A 137 6.67 4.32 -16.92
N LYS A 138 7.86 4.65 -17.46
CA LYS A 138 9.14 4.24 -16.84
C LYS A 138 9.37 4.87 -15.47
N ASN A 139 8.79 6.04 -15.23
CA ASN A 139 8.84 6.77 -13.97
C ASN A 139 7.50 6.71 -13.21
N VAL A 140 6.75 5.60 -13.36
CA VAL A 140 5.50 5.38 -12.65
C VAL A 140 5.70 5.59 -11.14
N LEU A 141 4.76 6.29 -10.52
CA LEU A 141 4.69 6.37 -9.07
C LEU A 141 4.00 5.12 -8.53
N ILE A 142 4.63 4.42 -7.60
CA ILE A 142 4.03 3.35 -6.80
C ILE A 142 4.28 3.69 -5.33
N SER A 143 3.23 3.95 -4.57
CA SER A 143 3.33 4.38 -3.16
C SER A 143 2.50 3.46 -2.26
N GLN A 144 3.10 2.91 -1.21
CA GLN A 144 2.44 2.02 -0.26
C GLN A 144 2.25 2.68 1.10
N LYS A 145 1.05 2.51 1.69
CA LYS A 145 0.76 2.88 3.07
C LYS A 145 -0.15 1.83 3.73
N GLY A 146 0.44 1.01 4.59
CA GLY A 146 -0.25 -0.16 5.14
C GLY A 146 -0.67 -1.11 4.02
N ARG A 147 -1.94 -1.52 4.02
CA ARG A 147 -2.52 -2.35 2.96
C ARG A 147 -2.85 -1.61 1.66
N TYR A 148 -2.75 -0.28 1.62
CA TYR A 148 -3.05 0.49 0.41
C TYR A 148 -1.82 0.65 -0.48
N VAL A 149 -2.02 0.49 -1.79
CA VAL A 149 -1.02 0.78 -2.82
C VAL A 149 -1.64 1.72 -3.84
N LEU A 150 -1.03 2.89 -4.03
CA LEU A 150 -1.36 3.84 -5.08
C LEU A 150 -0.43 3.61 -6.27
N VAL A 151 -0.99 3.59 -7.48
CA VAL A 151 -0.24 3.66 -8.73
C VAL A 151 -0.68 4.92 -9.45
N SER A 152 0.28 5.74 -9.88
CA SER A 152 -0.02 6.90 -10.71
C SER A 152 0.98 7.09 -11.85
N VAL A 153 0.43 7.35 -13.02
CA VAL A 153 1.15 7.79 -14.22
C VAL A 153 0.48 9.08 -14.67
N GLY A 154 1.25 10.15 -14.84
CA GLY A 154 0.70 11.43 -15.26
C GLY A 154 1.60 12.60 -14.89
N SER A 155 1.05 13.81 -14.94
CA SER A 155 1.77 15.07 -14.69
C SER A 155 1.71 15.55 -13.23
N VAL A 156 0.81 14.99 -12.41
CA VAL A 156 0.54 15.46 -11.03
C VAL A 156 0.81 14.39 -9.96
N THR A 157 1.62 13.37 -10.28
CA THR A 157 1.83 12.18 -9.43
C THR A 157 2.27 12.52 -8.00
N THR A 158 3.14 13.52 -7.80
CA THR A 158 3.57 13.95 -6.45
C THR A 158 2.43 14.54 -5.61
N ALA A 159 1.51 15.29 -6.23
CA ALA A 159 0.35 15.84 -5.52
C ALA A 159 -0.64 14.74 -5.14
N GLU A 160 -0.84 13.76 -6.03
CA GLU A 160 -1.67 12.58 -5.77
C GLU A 160 -1.09 11.73 -4.63
N GLU A 161 0.24 11.51 -4.63
CA GLU A 161 0.93 10.81 -3.54
C GLU A 161 0.70 11.50 -2.20
N LYS A 162 0.92 12.82 -2.17
CA LYS A 162 0.79 13.60 -0.94
C LYS A 162 -0.63 13.48 -0.39
N LEU A 163 -1.64 13.69 -1.24
CA LEU A 163 -3.04 13.58 -0.82
C LEU A 163 -3.37 12.16 -0.34
N PHE A 164 -2.89 11.13 -1.03
CA PHE A 164 -3.03 9.74 -0.61
C PHE A 164 -2.44 9.48 0.79
N LEU A 165 -1.21 9.93 1.03
CA LEU A 165 -0.54 9.76 2.32
C LEU A 165 -1.20 10.56 3.44
N ASP A 166 -1.67 11.77 3.14
CA ASP A 166 -2.38 12.64 4.09
C ASP A 166 -3.70 12.01 4.50
N LEU A 167 -4.51 11.53 3.55
CA LEU A 167 -5.77 10.84 3.82
C LEU A 167 -5.59 9.65 4.75
N LEU A 168 -4.54 8.85 4.54
CA LEU A 168 -4.25 7.66 5.34
C LEU A 168 -3.52 7.95 6.65
N SER A 169 -3.00 9.17 6.84
CA SER A 169 -2.30 9.58 8.06
C SER A 169 -3.19 10.36 9.04
N GLN A 170 -4.40 10.77 8.63
CA GLN A 170 -5.35 11.43 9.51
C GLN A 170 -5.73 10.53 10.70
N LYS A 171 -5.24 10.88 11.90
CA LYS A 171 -5.67 10.33 13.18
C LYS A 171 -7.07 10.88 13.49
N ASN A 172 -8.00 10.03 13.91
CA ASN A 172 -9.27 10.51 14.45
C ASN A 172 -8.98 11.37 15.69
N THR A 173 -9.32 12.65 15.63
CA THR A 173 -9.75 13.41 16.82
C THR A 173 -11.00 12.80 17.40
#